data_AF-A0A0C9VJM0-F1
#
_entry.id   AF-A0A0C9VJM0-F1
#
_cell.length_a   1.000
_cell.length_b   1.000
_cell.length_c   1.000
_cell.angle_alpha   90.00
_cell.angle_beta   90.00
_cell.angle_gamma   90.00
#
_symmetry.space_group_name_H-M   'P 1'
#
loop_
_entity.id
_entity.type
_entity.pdbx_description
1 polymer ?
#
loop_
_entity_poly.entity_id
_entity_poly.type
_entity_poly.pdbx_seq_one_letter_code
_entity_poly.pdbx_strand_id
1 'polypeptide(L)'
;MKFSVAAVSAVFLAGVSAAPAGTATAAAPQATETLGWAQHWIKTPSGQFLQSATPWQPSDAVLGSPLTAGEFNIVSTSLVDTVHTPTMMYATVAPITAGATMLKVSFEAGLVTPASGGAFAWSGTSKALTWSRDDSTFTGWITCDSVLFANLKSTVPSGCTSVTISSSVTTFATD
;
A
#
# COMPACT_ATOMS: atom_id res chain seq x y z
N MET A 1 -82.20 2.99 -10.52
CA MET A 1 -82.86 2.41 -9.33
C MET A 1 -82.23 1.06 -9.01
N LYS A 2 -81.37 1.00 -8.00
CA LYS A 2 -81.16 -0.09 -7.02
C LYS A 2 -79.77 0.05 -6.40
N PHE A 3 -79.81 0.33 -5.11
CA PHE A 3 -78.68 0.44 -4.19
C PHE A 3 -78.15 -0.95 -3.83
N SER A 4 -76.85 -1.06 -3.61
CA SER A 4 -76.30 -1.98 -2.62
C SER A 4 -75.14 -1.31 -1.91
N VAL A 5 -75.42 -0.86 -0.69
CA VAL A 5 -74.44 -0.57 0.36
C VAL A 5 -74.22 -1.90 1.09
N ALA A 6 -72.96 -2.29 1.31
CA ALA A 6 -72.59 -3.26 2.33
C ALA A 6 -71.28 -2.81 2.99
N ALA A 7 -71.28 -2.95 4.31
CA ALA A 7 -70.47 -2.22 5.26
C ALA A 7 -69.23 -3.01 5.73
N VAL A 8 -68.21 -2.24 6.14
CA VAL A 8 -67.27 -2.44 7.25
C VAL A 8 -66.46 -3.75 7.30
N SER A 9 -65.13 -3.59 7.23
CA SER A 9 -64.21 -4.33 8.11
C SER A 9 -62.96 -3.48 8.35
N ALA A 10 -62.87 -2.94 9.56
CA ALA A 10 -61.65 -2.34 10.08
C ALA A 10 -60.70 -3.46 10.50
N VAL A 11 -59.48 -3.47 9.96
CA VAL A 11 -58.40 -4.33 10.45
C VAL A 11 -57.13 -3.51 10.60
N PHE A 12 -56.80 -3.28 11.87
CA PHE A 12 -55.47 -3.17 12.49
C PHE A 12 -54.33 -2.52 11.68
N LEU A 13 -53.97 -1.31 12.11
CA LEU A 13 -52.64 -0.74 11.96
C LEU A 13 -51.61 -1.65 12.67
N ALA A 14 -51.01 -2.59 11.94
CA ALA A 14 -49.77 -3.21 12.37
C ALA A 14 -48.65 -2.20 12.16
N GLY A 15 -48.15 -1.63 13.24
CA GLY A 15 -46.95 -0.81 13.26
C GLY A 15 -45.77 -1.63 12.78
N VAL A 16 -45.38 -1.44 11.52
CA VAL A 16 -44.08 -1.87 11.00
C VAL A 16 -43.06 -0.92 11.60
N SER A 17 -42.47 -1.30 12.73
CA SER A 17 -41.23 -0.69 13.20
C SER A 17 -40.16 -1.00 12.17
N ALA A 18 -39.91 -0.05 11.26
CA ALA A 18 -38.79 -0.10 10.35
C ALA A 18 -37.51 -0.14 11.20
N ALA A 19 -36.92 -1.33 11.32
CA ALA A 19 -35.57 -1.45 11.84
C ALA A 19 -34.66 -0.60 10.95
N PRO A 20 -33.76 0.23 11.51
CA PRO A 20 -32.81 0.96 10.69
C PRO A 20 -32.00 -0.08 9.91
N ALA A 21 -32.07 -0.03 8.59
CA ALA A 21 -31.21 -0.81 7.72
C ALA A 21 -29.78 -0.42 8.07
N GLY A 22 -29.04 -1.33 8.69
CA GLY A 22 -27.62 -1.15 8.94
C GLY A 22 -26.94 -0.85 7.61
N THR A 23 -26.30 0.31 7.52
CA THR A 23 -25.40 0.61 6.41
C THR A 23 -24.36 -0.49 6.35
N ALA A 24 -24.31 -1.25 5.25
CA ALA A 24 -23.27 -2.22 5.03
C ALA A 24 -21.92 -1.52 5.14
N THR A 25 -21.14 -1.88 6.16
CA THR A 25 -19.74 -1.45 6.26
C THR A 25 -19.01 -2.07 5.08
N ALA A 26 -18.45 -1.26 4.19
CA ALA A 26 -17.62 -1.75 3.12
C ALA A 26 -16.48 -2.58 3.73
N ALA A 27 -16.28 -3.80 3.23
CA ALA A 27 -15.13 -4.61 3.63
C ALA A 27 -13.84 -3.84 3.31
N ALA A 28 -12.86 -3.93 4.20
CA ALA A 28 -11.58 -3.30 3.96
C ALA A 28 -10.93 -3.92 2.69
N PRO A 29 -10.23 -3.12 1.90
CA PRO A 29 -9.43 -3.61 0.78
C PRO A 29 -8.49 -4.76 1.21
N GLN A 30 -8.52 -5.91 0.49
CA GLN A 30 -7.63 -7.06 0.70
C GLN A 30 -6.81 -7.40 -0.54
N ALA A 31 -5.50 -7.59 -0.37
CA ALA A 31 -4.58 -8.00 -1.43
C ALA A 31 -4.91 -9.42 -1.91
N THR A 32 -4.66 -9.68 -3.20
CA THR A 32 -4.79 -11.02 -3.76
C THR A 32 -3.61 -11.89 -3.35
N GLU A 33 -3.86 -13.18 -3.04
CA GLU A 33 -2.79 -14.13 -2.69
C GLU A 33 -1.86 -14.45 -3.86
N THR A 34 -2.31 -14.14 -5.08
CA THR A 34 -1.57 -14.34 -6.33
C THR A 34 -1.16 -13.01 -6.92
N LEU A 35 0.10 -12.92 -7.33
CA LEU A 35 0.66 -11.76 -8.02
C LEU A 35 0.10 -11.62 -9.44
N GLY A 36 -0.14 -10.38 -9.83
CA GLY A 36 -0.26 -9.98 -11.22
C GLY A 36 1.00 -10.32 -12.03
N TRP A 37 0.87 -10.30 -13.35
CA TRP A 37 1.97 -10.69 -14.24
C TRP A 37 3.21 -9.79 -14.03
N ALA A 38 4.37 -10.43 -13.86
CA ALA A 38 5.66 -9.80 -13.63
C ALA A 38 5.75 -8.91 -12.36
N GLN A 39 4.85 -9.09 -11.40
CA GLN A 39 4.88 -8.37 -10.13
C GLN A 39 5.68 -9.13 -9.06
N HIS A 40 6.05 -8.39 -8.02
CA HIS A 40 6.76 -8.88 -6.85
C HIS A 40 6.09 -8.35 -5.58
N TRP A 41 5.92 -9.24 -4.62
CA TRP A 41 5.81 -8.81 -3.23
C TRP A 41 7.18 -8.29 -2.79
N ILE A 42 7.22 -7.17 -2.08
CA ILE A 42 8.44 -6.70 -1.42
C ILE A 42 8.26 -6.90 0.07
N LYS A 43 9.10 -7.72 0.70
CA LYS A 43 8.91 -8.10 2.09
C LYS A 43 10.20 -8.16 2.90
N THR A 44 10.05 -8.04 4.21
CA THR A 44 11.10 -8.31 5.19
C THR A 44 11.23 -9.81 5.45
N PRO A 45 12.35 -10.27 6.05
CA PRO A 45 12.46 -11.62 6.59
C PRO A 45 11.42 -11.95 7.67
N SER A 46 10.96 -10.93 8.43
CA SER A 46 9.93 -11.05 9.46
C SER A 46 8.49 -11.15 8.91
N GLY A 47 8.30 -11.11 7.59
CA GLY A 47 6.99 -11.26 6.96
C GLY A 47 6.17 -9.98 6.85
N GLN A 48 6.79 -8.81 6.97
CA GLN A 48 6.11 -7.53 6.72
C GLN A 48 6.25 -7.15 5.25
N PHE A 49 5.20 -6.61 4.65
CA PHE A 49 5.11 -6.30 3.23
C PHE A 49 5.13 -4.79 2.99
N LEU A 50 5.83 -4.37 1.95
CA LEU A 50 5.79 -3.00 1.47
C LEU A 50 4.38 -2.68 0.96
N GLN A 51 3.86 -1.55 1.38
CA GLN A 51 2.53 -1.08 1.01
C GLN A 51 2.40 0.41 1.24
N SER A 52 1.32 0.97 0.72
CA SER A 52 0.91 2.34 1.04
C SER A 52 0.28 2.42 2.43
N ALA A 53 0.56 3.47 3.18
CA ALA A 53 -0.01 3.70 4.51
C ALA A 53 -1.55 3.76 4.48
N THR A 54 -2.08 4.36 3.42
CA THR A 54 -3.49 4.19 3.01
C THR A 54 -3.51 3.14 1.91
N PRO A 55 -4.10 1.94 2.15
CA PRO A 55 -4.05 0.84 1.19
C PRO A 55 -4.44 1.29 -0.22
N TRP A 56 -3.53 1.04 -1.18
CA TRP A 56 -3.70 1.30 -2.61
C TRP A 56 -4.06 2.76 -2.95
N GLN A 57 -3.56 3.71 -2.16
CA GLN A 57 -3.71 5.14 -2.41
C GLN A 57 -2.38 5.86 -2.16
N PRO A 58 -2.10 6.96 -2.90
CA PRO A 58 -0.91 7.79 -2.66
C PRO A 58 -0.78 8.18 -1.19
N SER A 59 0.32 7.76 -0.57
CA SER A 59 0.61 7.95 0.84
C SER A 59 2.03 7.48 1.15
N ASP A 60 2.44 7.58 2.41
CA ASP A 60 3.76 7.11 2.84
C ASP A 60 3.93 5.60 2.62
N ALA A 61 5.15 5.19 2.26
CA ALA A 61 5.48 3.78 2.14
C ALA A 61 5.71 3.20 3.55
N VAL A 62 5.04 2.09 3.85
CA VAL A 62 5.13 1.42 5.15
C VAL A 62 5.39 -0.08 4.98
N LEU A 63 5.87 -0.72 6.04
CA LEU A 63 5.97 -2.18 6.14
C LEU A 63 4.87 -2.71 7.06
N GLY A 64 3.96 -3.50 6.52
CA GLY A 64 2.77 -3.94 7.24
C GLY A 64 2.30 -5.34 6.89
N SER A 65 0.99 -5.55 7.04
CA SER A 65 0.33 -6.85 6.87
C SER A 65 0.34 -7.31 5.42
N PRO A 66 0.45 -8.63 5.14
CA PRO A 66 0.23 -9.17 3.79
C PRO A 66 -1.14 -8.79 3.20
N LEU A 67 -2.16 -8.57 4.05
CA LEU A 67 -3.53 -8.28 3.60
C LEU A 67 -3.67 -6.97 2.81
N THR A 68 -2.74 -6.04 2.95
CA THR A 68 -2.79 -4.74 2.25
C THR A 68 -1.53 -4.52 1.42
N ALA A 69 -0.77 -5.59 1.16
CA ALA A 69 0.48 -5.55 0.44
C ALA A 69 0.31 -4.91 -0.95
N GLY A 70 1.28 -4.09 -1.34
CA GLY A 70 1.39 -3.63 -2.72
C GLY A 70 2.06 -4.68 -3.61
N GLU A 71 1.75 -4.64 -4.90
CA GLU A 71 2.34 -5.50 -5.91
C GLU A 71 3.25 -4.68 -6.80
N PHE A 72 4.55 -4.92 -6.76
CA PHE A 72 5.50 -4.00 -7.38
C PHE A 72 6.34 -4.63 -8.48
N ASN A 73 6.70 -3.83 -9.47
CA ASN A 73 7.76 -4.14 -10.42
C ASN A 73 8.69 -2.92 -10.61
N ILE A 74 9.90 -3.16 -11.08
CA ILE A 74 10.83 -2.10 -11.47
C ILE A 74 10.75 -1.92 -12.98
N VAL A 75 10.27 -0.76 -13.42
CA VAL A 75 10.20 -0.39 -14.84
C VAL A 75 11.20 0.73 -15.10
N SER A 76 12.19 0.45 -15.93
CA SER A 76 13.40 1.28 -16.12
C SER A 76 14.15 1.45 -14.79
N THR A 77 13.77 2.43 -13.97
CA THR A 77 14.36 2.70 -12.65
C THR A 77 13.32 3.03 -11.58
N SER A 78 12.03 2.95 -11.92
CA SER A 78 10.95 3.30 -11.00
C SER A 78 10.34 2.03 -10.43
N LEU A 79 10.09 2.04 -9.12
CA LEU A 79 9.29 1.02 -8.47
C LEU A 79 7.81 1.38 -8.61
N VAL A 80 7.03 0.51 -9.23
CA VAL A 80 5.65 0.78 -9.65
C VAL A 80 4.70 -0.28 -9.11
N ASP A 81 3.60 0.14 -8.49
CA ASP A 81 2.40 -0.70 -8.26
C ASP A 81 1.38 -0.48 -9.37
N THR A 82 0.97 -1.57 -10.02
CA THR A 82 0.09 -1.53 -11.20
C THR A 82 -1.19 -2.35 -11.04
N VAL A 83 -1.45 -2.97 -9.88
CA VAL A 83 -2.48 -4.02 -9.79
C VAL A 83 -3.72 -3.55 -9.06
N HIS A 84 -3.58 -2.71 -8.05
CA HIS A 84 -4.68 -2.38 -7.15
C HIS A 84 -5.41 -1.08 -7.50
N THR A 85 -4.90 -0.31 -8.46
CA THR A 85 -5.39 1.03 -8.76
C THR A 85 -5.64 1.23 -10.25
N PRO A 86 -6.66 2.02 -10.64
CA PRO A 86 -6.86 2.40 -12.04
C PRO A 86 -5.73 3.31 -12.56
N THR A 87 -4.94 3.89 -11.66
CA THR A 87 -3.79 4.74 -11.96
C THR A 87 -2.55 4.15 -11.32
N MET A 88 -1.49 3.90 -12.09
CA MET A 88 -0.22 3.39 -11.57
C MET A 88 0.30 4.25 -10.41
N MET A 89 0.82 3.59 -9.38
CA MET A 89 1.46 4.24 -8.24
C MET A 89 2.96 4.04 -8.30
N TYR A 90 3.73 5.09 -8.06
CA TYR A 90 5.18 5.08 -8.17
C TYR A 90 5.80 5.40 -6.82
N ALA A 91 6.77 4.60 -6.40
CA ALA A 91 7.58 4.94 -5.24
C ALA A 91 8.47 6.13 -5.58
N THR A 92 8.52 7.08 -4.66
CA THR A 92 9.38 8.26 -4.71
C THR A 92 10.14 8.38 -3.41
N VAL A 93 11.40 8.81 -3.48
CA VAL A 93 12.20 9.15 -2.31
C VAL A 93 12.29 10.66 -2.23
N ALA A 94 12.06 11.22 -1.03
CA ALA A 94 12.05 12.65 -0.79
C ALA A 94 13.35 13.32 -1.30
N PRO A 95 13.29 14.59 -1.77
CA PRO A 95 14.48 15.31 -2.19
C PRO A 95 15.44 15.53 -1.01
N ILE A 96 16.75 15.56 -1.30
CA ILE A 96 17.75 15.89 -0.28
C ILE A 96 17.68 17.38 0.04
N THR A 97 17.54 17.66 1.32
CA THR A 97 17.73 18.98 1.92
C THR A 97 19.05 19.01 2.67
N ALA A 98 19.60 20.21 2.90
CA ALA A 98 20.83 20.37 3.68
C ALA A 98 20.71 19.67 5.04
N GLY A 99 21.66 18.79 5.35
CA GLY A 99 21.70 18.04 6.61
C GLY A 99 20.79 16.81 6.70
N ALA A 100 20.07 16.44 5.62
CA ALA A 100 19.25 15.22 5.63
C ALA A 100 20.08 13.97 5.95
N THR A 101 19.60 13.17 6.90
CA THR A 101 20.25 11.89 7.29
C THR A 101 19.49 10.67 6.79
N MET A 102 18.22 10.85 6.44
CA MET A 102 17.34 9.85 5.88
C MET A 102 16.30 10.54 5.01
N LEU A 103 15.77 9.83 4.01
CA LEU A 103 14.78 10.35 3.08
C LEU A 103 13.55 9.45 3.11
N LYS A 104 12.38 10.05 3.29
CA LYS A 104 11.12 9.31 3.33
C LYS A 104 10.80 8.73 1.97
N VAL A 105 10.25 7.51 1.96
CA VAL A 105 9.68 6.89 0.76
C VAL A 105 8.17 7.09 0.80
N SER A 106 7.59 7.56 -0.31
CA SER A 106 6.14 7.76 -0.47
C SER A 106 5.71 7.24 -1.84
N PHE A 107 4.43 6.92 -1.98
CA PHE A 107 3.83 6.54 -3.25
C PHE A 107 3.00 7.69 -3.82
N GLU A 108 3.20 7.96 -5.10
CA GLU A 108 2.50 9.01 -5.85
C GLU A 108 1.72 8.39 -7.01
N ALA A 109 0.56 8.93 -7.35
CA ALA A 109 -0.23 8.47 -8.50
C ALA A 109 0.19 9.16 -9.80
N GLY A 110 0.10 8.42 -10.91
CA GLY A 110 0.32 8.96 -12.26
C GLY A 110 1.79 8.93 -12.68
N LEU A 111 2.16 9.63 -13.74
CA LEU A 111 3.52 9.58 -14.27
C LEU A 111 4.47 10.44 -13.43
N VAL A 112 5.38 9.78 -12.71
CA VAL A 112 6.45 10.47 -11.99
C VAL A 112 7.74 10.36 -12.78
N THR A 113 8.46 11.47 -12.94
CA THR A 113 9.77 11.48 -13.59
C THR A 113 10.75 10.60 -12.80
N PRO A 114 11.32 9.53 -13.39
CA PRO A 114 12.17 8.56 -12.68
C PRO A 114 13.42 9.15 -12.02
N ALA A 115 13.85 10.35 -12.40
CA ALA A 115 15.11 10.94 -11.98
C ALA A 115 15.04 11.82 -10.72
N SER A 116 13.87 12.37 -10.34
CA SER A 116 13.81 13.32 -9.21
C SER A 116 13.91 12.63 -7.84
N GLY A 117 13.45 11.38 -7.77
CA GLY A 117 13.45 10.57 -6.55
C GLY A 117 14.57 9.53 -6.47
N GLY A 118 15.46 9.43 -7.46
CA GLY A 118 16.49 8.36 -7.54
C GLY A 118 15.98 7.05 -8.16
N ALA A 119 16.89 6.08 -8.31
CA ALA A 119 16.66 4.85 -9.05
C ALA A 119 16.52 3.63 -8.13
N PHE A 120 15.50 2.81 -8.35
CA PHE A 120 15.32 1.53 -7.69
C PHE A 120 15.91 0.39 -8.53
N ALA A 121 16.52 -0.60 -7.88
CA ALA A 121 17.06 -1.78 -8.53
C ALA A 121 17.00 -3.02 -7.62
N TRP A 122 16.98 -4.20 -8.23
CA TRP A 122 17.20 -5.47 -7.53
C TRP A 122 18.70 -5.75 -7.43
N SER A 123 19.16 -6.15 -6.25
CA SER A 123 20.56 -6.50 -5.99
C SER A 123 20.72 -7.92 -5.46
N GLY A 124 21.77 -8.60 -5.93
CA GLY A 124 22.18 -9.93 -5.49
C GLY A 124 21.18 -11.05 -5.79
N THR A 125 21.51 -12.26 -5.33
CA THR A 125 20.70 -13.47 -5.55
C THR A 125 19.35 -13.40 -4.83
N SER A 126 19.30 -12.78 -3.65
CA SER A 126 18.09 -12.61 -2.84
C SER A 126 17.19 -11.47 -3.32
N LYS A 127 17.50 -10.85 -4.47
CA LYS A 127 16.76 -9.72 -5.06
C LYS A 127 16.38 -8.66 -4.01
N ALA A 128 17.38 -8.22 -3.25
CA ALA A 128 17.20 -7.13 -2.29
C ALA A 128 16.83 -5.85 -3.05
N LEU A 129 15.82 -5.12 -2.58
CA LEU A 129 15.52 -3.81 -3.14
C LEU A 129 16.65 -2.86 -2.73
N THR A 130 17.20 -2.15 -3.69
CA THR A 130 18.20 -1.10 -3.48
C THR A 130 17.75 0.18 -4.13
N TRP A 131 18.32 1.30 -3.66
CA TRP A 131 18.08 2.62 -4.20
C TRP A 131 19.40 3.37 -4.37
N SER A 132 19.50 4.19 -5.41
CA SER A 132 20.67 5.02 -5.67
C SER A 132 20.29 6.40 -6.19
N ARG A 133 21.19 7.36 -5.95
CA ARG A 133 21.11 8.72 -6.48
C ARG A 133 22.51 9.31 -6.57
N ASP A 134 22.77 10.10 -7.60
CA ASP A 134 24.13 10.59 -7.91
C ASP A 134 24.68 11.57 -6.87
N ASP A 135 23.81 12.27 -6.15
CA ASP A 135 24.18 13.29 -5.16
C ASP A 135 24.14 12.78 -3.71
N SER A 136 24.10 11.46 -3.51
CA SER A 136 23.95 10.86 -2.19
C SER A 136 24.57 9.47 -2.09
N THR A 137 24.75 9.00 -0.85
CA THR A 137 25.19 7.64 -0.56
C THR A 137 24.09 6.92 0.21
N PHE A 138 23.42 6.00 -0.47
CA PHE A 138 22.49 5.08 0.17
C PHE A 138 23.26 4.06 1.01
N THR A 139 22.89 3.90 2.27
CA THR A 139 23.52 2.96 3.20
C THR A 139 22.63 1.79 3.57
N GLY A 140 21.34 1.86 3.26
CA GLY A 140 20.36 0.82 3.55
C GLY A 140 18.97 1.38 3.82
N TRP A 141 18.00 0.48 3.98
CA TRP A 141 16.65 0.84 4.38
C TRP A 141 16.53 0.87 5.90
N ILE A 142 15.75 1.82 6.40
CA ILE A 142 15.35 1.85 7.80
C ILE A 142 13.84 2.06 7.90
N THR A 143 13.26 1.63 9.01
CA THR A 143 11.88 1.96 9.37
C THR A 143 11.83 2.74 10.66
N CYS A 144 10.96 3.75 10.71
CA CYS A 144 10.62 4.50 11.91
C CYS A 144 9.09 4.50 12.00
N ASP A 145 8.52 3.93 13.06
CA ASP A 145 7.07 3.71 13.20
C ASP A 145 6.43 3.04 11.95
N SER A 146 7.08 2.00 11.44
CA SER A 146 6.71 1.26 10.22
C SER A 146 6.83 2.02 8.89
N VAL A 147 7.08 3.33 8.91
CA VAL A 147 7.33 4.13 7.69
C VAL A 147 8.74 3.86 7.18
N LEU A 148 8.87 3.65 5.87
CA LEU A 148 10.12 3.32 5.19
C LEU A 148 10.91 4.59 4.83
N PHE A 149 12.21 4.56 5.11
CA PHE A 149 13.15 5.61 4.72
C PHE A 149 14.40 5.01 4.08
N ALA A 150 14.95 5.73 3.11
CA ALA A 150 16.32 5.52 2.63
C ALA A 150 17.29 6.18 3.61
N ASN A 151 18.18 5.39 4.22
CA ASN A 151 19.21 5.93 5.11
C ASN A 151 20.40 6.45 4.29
N LEU A 152 20.90 7.62 4.69
CA LEU A 152 22.06 8.26 4.06
C LEU A 152 23.32 8.18 4.93
N LYS A 153 23.20 7.60 6.13
CA LYS A 153 24.31 7.45 7.10
C LYS A 153 24.49 5.99 7.50
N SER A 154 25.70 5.64 7.92
CA SER A 154 25.99 4.27 8.39
C SER A 154 25.28 3.93 9.71
N THR A 155 24.90 4.94 10.50
CA THR A 155 24.19 4.78 11.77
C THR A 155 22.68 4.83 11.58
N VAL A 156 21.96 3.97 12.29
CA VAL A 156 20.49 4.03 12.37
C VAL A 156 20.08 5.08 13.42
N PRO A 157 19.21 6.05 13.10
CA PRO A 157 18.72 7.02 14.07
C PRO A 157 17.95 6.35 15.23
N SER A 158 17.91 7.02 16.39
CA SER A 158 17.10 6.57 17.53
C SER A 158 15.62 6.49 17.15
N GLY A 159 14.94 5.42 17.59
CA GLY A 159 13.54 5.15 17.24
C GLY A 159 13.34 4.50 15.88
N CYS A 160 14.41 4.25 15.13
CA CYS A 160 14.36 3.56 13.84
C CYS A 160 15.09 2.21 13.89
N THR A 161 14.77 1.33 12.95
CA THR A 161 15.38 -0.01 12.83
C THR A 161 15.86 -0.25 11.41
N SER A 162 17.07 -0.80 11.25
CA SER A 162 17.56 -1.26 9.94
C SER A 162 16.73 -2.43 9.42
N VAL A 163 16.42 -2.40 8.14
CA VAL A 163 15.62 -3.44 7.50
C VAL A 163 16.21 -3.85 6.16
N THR A 164 16.14 -5.14 5.86
CA THR A 164 16.34 -5.64 4.50
C THR A 164 14.98 -5.99 3.93
N ILE A 165 14.70 -5.52 2.71
CA ILE A 165 13.50 -5.85 1.96
C ILE A 165 13.89 -6.47 0.63
N SER A 166 13.21 -7.55 0.27
CA SER A 166 13.53 -8.37 -0.90
C SER A 166 12.28 -8.71 -1.70
N SER A 167 12.45 -8.88 -3.01
CA SER A 167 11.39 -9.35 -3.89
C SER A 167 11.04 -10.81 -3.59
N SER A 168 9.74 -11.15 -3.63
CA SER A 168 9.20 -12.50 -3.53
C SER A 168 8.10 -12.68 -4.57
N VAL A 169 8.18 -13.78 -5.34
CA VAL A 169 7.19 -14.13 -6.39
C VAL A 169 6.29 -15.30 -6.00
N THR A 170 6.46 -15.81 -4.79
CA THR A 170 5.65 -16.90 -4.25
C THR A 170 4.32 -16.34 -3.75
N THR A 171 3.23 -17.07 -4.00
CA THR A 171 1.94 -16.83 -3.33
C THR A 171 2.15 -16.85 -1.81
N PHE A 172 1.51 -15.93 -1.10
CA PHE A 172 1.45 -16.00 0.36
C PHE A 172 0.12 -16.66 0.75
N ALA A 173 0.16 -17.60 1.71
CA ALA A 173 -1.06 -18.16 2.29
C ALA A 173 -1.53 -17.24 3.40
N THR A 174 -2.81 -16.87 3.39
CA THR A 174 -3.48 -16.40 4.60
C THR A 174 -4.05 -17.61 5.33
N ASP A 175 -3.38 -18.04 6.41
CA ASP A 175 -3.96 -19.03 7.34
C ASP A 175 -5.13 -18.41 8.12
#